data_AF-A0A2S7URQ5-F1
#
_entry.id   AF-A0A2S7URQ5-F1
#
_cell.length_a   1.000
_cell.length_b   1.000
_cell.length_c   1.000
_cell.angle_alpha   90.00
_cell.angle_beta   90.00
_cell.angle_gamma   90.00
#
_symmetry.space_group_name_H-M   'P 1'
#
loop_
_entity.id
_entity.type
_entity.pdbx_description
1 polymer ?
#
loop_
_entity_poly.entity_id
_entity_poly.type
_entity_poly.pdbx_seq_one_letter_code
_entity_poly.pdbx_strand_id
1 'polypeptide(L)'
;MRNAQIQKTTKKAANLSLSTELLAEAKRLNINLSATMEKALEQEVSKKLKEEWVKNNTEAVDACNKLTEEFGLFSDSYRKF
;
A
#
# COMPACT_ATOMS: atom_id res chain seq x y z
N MET A 1 -13.63 -5.08 7.61
CA MET A 1 -12.48 -4.24 8.02
C MET A 1 -12.41 -3.06 7.07
N ARG A 2 -12.35 -1.82 7.58
CA ARG A 2 -12.36 -0.61 6.73
C ARG A 2 -11.06 -0.56 5.92
N ASN A 3 -11.13 -0.90 4.64
CA ASN A 3 -10.13 -0.45 3.68
C ASN A 3 -10.16 1.07 3.77
N ALA A 4 -9.15 1.66 4.40
CA ALA A 4 -8.92 3.09 4.37
C ALA A 4 -8.46 3.43 2.94
N GLN A 5 -9.42 3.36 1.99
CA GLN A 5 -9.32 4.16 0.78
C GLN A 5 -9.15 5.58 1.30
N ILE A 6 -7.97 6.15 1.04
CA ILE A 6 -7.73 7.58 1.17
C ILE A 6 -8.75 8.19 0.21
N GLN A 7 -9.92 8.54 0.75
CA GLN A 7 -10.92 9.25 -0.02
C GLN A 7 -10.24 10.49 -0.56
N LYS A 8 -10.60 10.87 -1.78
CA LYS A 8 -10.05 12.01 -2.50
C LYS A 8 -10.46 13.30 -1.75
N THR A 9 -9.82 13.55 -0.61
CA THR A 9 -10.09 14.70 0.23
C THR A 9 -9.41 15.92 -0.37
N THR A 10 -9.93 17.09 -0.01
CA THR A 10 -9.34 18.38 -0.35
C THR A 10 -7.86 18.41 0.02
N LYS A 11 -7.00 18.68 -0.97
CA LYS A 11 -5.55 18.74 -0.79
C LYS A 11 -5.24 19.79 0.28
N LYS A 12 -4.62 19.36 1.38
CA LYS A 12 -4.16 20.26 2.43
C LYS A 12 -2.71 20.65 2.15
N ALA A 13 -2.41 21.93 2.18
CA ALA A 13 -1.03 22.40 2.11
C ALA A 13 -0.25 21.88 3.32
N ALA A 14 0.86 21.20 3.07
CA ALA A 14 1.80 20.75 4.08
C ALA A 14 3.11 21.53 3.90
N ASN A 15 3.62 22.14 4.98
CA ASN A 15 4.94 22.76 4.97
C ASN A 15 5.99 21.66 5.12
N LEU A 16 6.88 21.55 4.13
CA LEU A 16 7.93 20.54 4.06
C LEU A 16 9.28 21.23 3.92
N SER A 17 10.27 20.77 4.68
CA SER A 17 11.66 21.18 4.55
C SER A 17 12.38 20.20 3.63
N LEU A 18 12.90 20.68 2.49
CA LEU A 18 13.61 19.88 1.50
C LEU A 18 14.99 20.48 1.20
N SER A 19 15.90 19.66 0.70
CA SER A 19 17.21 20.12 0.24
C SER A 19 17.06 21.14 -0.89
N THR A 20 17.74 22.27 -0.76
CA THR A 20 17.71 23.38 -1.73
C THR A 20 18.27 22.96 -3.08
N GLU A 21 19.27 22.09 -3.11
CA GLU A 21 19.87 21.56 -4.34
C GLU A 21 18.88 20.68 -5.11
N LEU A 22 18.16 19.80 -4.41
CA LEU A 22 17.13 18.95 -5.00
C LEU A 22 15.97 19.77 -5.56
N LEU A 23 15.58 20.86 -4.87
CA LEU A 23 14.56 21.79 -5.35
C LEU A 23 15.01 22.53 -6.61
N ALA A 24 16.27 22.96 -6.66
CA ALA A 24 16.84 23.62 -7.83
C ALA A 24 16.85 22.68 -9.04
N GLU A 25 17.25 21.43 -8.84
CA GLU A 25 17.28 20.41 -9.88
C GLU A 25 15.87 20.03 -10.35
N ALA A 26 14.92 19.86 -9.43
CA ALA A 26 13.52 19.61 -9.78
C ALA A 26 12.90 20.74 -10.60
N LYS A 27 13.21 22.01 -10.26
CA LYS A 27 12.79 23.17 -11.06
C LYS A 27 13.46 23.19 -12.43
N ARG A 28 14.76 22.91 -12.51
CA ARG A 28 15.52 22.83 -13.77
C ARG A 28 14.92 21.79 -14.72
N LEU A 29 14.47 20.66 -14.17
CA LEU A 29 13.86 19.56 -14.90
C LEU A 29 12.34 19.73 -15.12
N ASN A 30 11.76 20.87 -14.72
CA ASN A 30 10.32 21.16 -14.80
C ASN A 30 9.44 20.07 -14.14
N ILE A 31 9.92 19.48 -13.05
CA ILE A 31 9.20 18.45 -12.30
C ILE A 31 8.09 19.11 -11.49
N ASN A 32 6.89 18.56 -11.55
CA ASN A 32 5.80 18.99 -10.68
C ASN A 32 5.99 18.39 -9.28
N LEU A 33 6.52 19.20 -8.35
CA LEU A 33 6.81 18.79 -6.98
C LEU A 33 5.57 18.24 -6.27
N SER A 34 4.42 18.90 -6.41
CA SER A 34 3.19 18.49 -5.72
C SER A 34 2.75 17.10 -6.18
N ALA A 35 2.68 16.86 -7.49
CA ALA A 35 2.26 15.57 -8.03
C ALA A 35 3.27 14.45 -7.71
N THR A 36 4.56 14.76 -7.75
CA THR A 36 5.63 13.80 -7.48
C THR A 36 5.62 13.38 -6.01
N MET A 37 5.46 14.33 -5.09
CA MET A 37 5.40 14.06 -3.66
C MET A 37 4.13 13.32 -3.28
N GLU A 38 2.98 13.68 -3.86
CA GLU A 38 1.72 12.96 -3.66
C GLU A 38 1.86 11.49 -4.07
N LYS A 39 2.42 11.22 -5.25
CA LYS A 39 2.67 9.85 -5.73
C LYS A 39 3.66 9.09 -4.85
N ALA A 40 4.77 9.71 -4.46
CA ALA A 40 5.77 9.07 -3.60
C ALA A 40 5.18 8.72 -2.22
N LEU A 41 4.39 9.63 -1.66
CA LEU A 41 3.73 9.43 -0.37
C LEU A 41 2.66 8.34 -0.45
N GLU A 42 1.84 8.31 -1.51
CA GLU A 42 0.87 7.24 -1.75
C GLU A 42 1.55 5.86 -1.81
N GLN A 43 2.70 5.78 -2.48
CA GLN A 43 3.46 4.54 -2.58
C GLN A 43 3.98 4.07 -1.20
N GLU A 44 4.60 4.97 -0.43
CA GLU A 44 5.12 4.61 0.89
C GLU A 44 4.01 4.27 1.88
N VAL A 45 2.91 5.02 1.87
CA VAL A 45 1.72 4.72 2.70
C VAL A 45 1.11 3.38 2.31
N SER A 46 0.93 3.11 1.01
CA SER A 46 0.41 1.83 0.54
C SER A 46 1.32 0.67 0.96
N LYS A 47 2.63 0.84 0.87
CA LYS A 47 3.61 -0.15 1.33
C LYS A 47 3.48 -0.42 2.83
N LYS A 48 3.42 0.63 3.65
CA LYS A 48 3.25 0.50 5.11
C LYS A 48 1.93 -0.16 5.49
N LEU A 49 0.84 0.20 4.83
CA LEU A 49 -0.46 -0.44 5.04
C LEU A 49 -0.44 -1.93 4.67
N LYS A 50 0.27 -2.30 3.60
CA LYS A 50 0.46 -3.73 3.25
C LYS A 50 1.28 -4.46 4.30
N GLU A 51 2.39 -3.88 4.76
CA GLU A 51 3.22 -4.45 5.84
C GLU A 51 2.38 -4.68 7.12
N GLU A 52 1.58 -3.68 7.50
CA GLU A 52 0.70 -3.77 8.67
C GLU A 52 -0.42 -4.80 8.47
N TRP A 53 -1.02 -4.84 7.27
CA TRP A 53 -2.05 -5.82 6.93
C TRP A 53 -1.51 -7.25 7.00
N VAL A 54 -0.33 -7.50 6.43
CA VAL A 54 0.32 -8.82 6.49
C VAL A 54 0.52 -9.20 7.95
N LYS A 55 1.13 -8.32 8.76
CA LYS A 55 1.37 -8.59 10.17
C LYS A 55 0.09 -8.92 10.95
N ASN A 56 -0.99 -8.19 10.68
CA ASN A 56 -2.26 -8.39 11.38
C ASN A 56 -3.05 -9.62 10.90
N ASN A 57 -2.85 -10.05 9.65
CA ASN A 57 -3.56 -11.19 9.08
C ASN A 57 -2.74 -12.49 9.04
N THR A 58 -1.47 -12.50 9.45
CA THR A 58 -0.66 -13.73 9.48
C THR A 58 -1.35 -14.83 10.28
N GLU A 59 -1.88 -14.55 11.48
CA GLU A 59 -2.60 -15.56 12.27
C GLU A 59 -3.86 -16.08 11.60
N ALA A 60 -4.64 -15.19 10.95
CA ALA A 60 -5.85 -15.58 10.25
C ALA A 60 -5.54 -16.42 8.99
N VAL A 61 -4.47 -16.06 8.27
CA VAL A 61 -3.99 -16.81 7.10
C VAL A 61 -3.46 -18.19 7.53
N ASP A 62 -2.68 -18.25 8.61
CA ASP A 62 -2.16 -19.53 9.13
C ASP A 62 -3.27 -20.45 9.62
N ALA A 63 -4.30 -19.92 10.28
CA ALA A 63 -5.47 -20.69 10.67
C ALA A 63 -6.23 -21.25 9.45
N CYS A 64 -6.41 -20.44 8.40
CA CYS A 64 -7.01 -20.88 7.14
C CYS A 64 -6.16 -21.93 6.41
N ASN A 65 -4.83 -21.77 6.42
CA ASN A 65 -3.90 -22.72 5.82
C ASN A 65 -3.97 -24.08 6.55
N LYS A 66 -3.94 -24.08 7.88
CA LYS A 66 -4.11 -25.30 8.70
C LYS A 66 -5.44 -25.99 8.43
N LEU A 67 -6.54 -25.23 8.33
CA LEU A 67 -7.84 -25.78 8.00
C LEU A 67 -7.85 -26.41 6.59
N THR A 68 -7.16 -25.80 5.64
CA THR A 68 -7.03 -26.33 4.28
C THR A 68 -6.16 -27.59 4.24
N GLU A 69 -5.11 -27.67 5.04
CA GLU A 69 -4.26 -28.85 5.19
C GLU A 69 -5.00 -30.02 5.86
N GLU A 70 -5.79 -29.74 6.90
CA GLU A 70 -6.54 -30.77 7.63
C GLU A 70 -7.77 -31.28 6.87
N PHE A 71 -8.51 -30.39 6.19
CA PHE A 71 -9.81 -30.73 5.58
C PHE A 71 -9.77 -30.79 4.04
N GLY A 72 -8.65 -30.43 3.42
CA GLY A 72 -8.55 -30.29 1.97
C GLY A 72 -9.34 -29.09 1.44
N LEU A 73 -9.21 -28.79 0.15
CA LEU A 73 -9.96 -27.70 -0.46
C LEU A 73 -11.31 -28.23 -0.99
N PHE A 74 -12.41 -27.55 -0.69
CA PHE A 74 -13.74 -27.96 -1.20
C PHE A 74 -13.78 -28.11 -2.74
N SER A 75 -12.95 -27.34 -3.44
CA SER A 75 -12.83 -27.39 -4.90
C SER A 75 -11.96 -28.52 -5.45
N ASP A 76 -11.25 -29.27 -4.60
CA ASP A 76 -10.46 -30.44 -5.05
C ASP A 76 -11.37 -31.51 -5.68
N SER A 77 -12.59 -31.66 -5.16
CA SER A 77 -13.63 -32.55 -5.72
C SER A 77 -14.11 -32.18 -7.12
N TYR A 78 -13.82 -30.96 -7.60
CA TYR A 78 -14.26 -30.42 -8.89
C TYR A 78 -13.10 -30.08 -9.83
N ARG A 79 -11.85 -30.32 -9.40
CA ARG A 79 -10.67 -30.03 -10.22
C ARG A 79 -10.50 -31.13 -11.28
N LYS A 80 -10.89 -30.83 -12.52
CA LYS A 80 -10.58 -31.66 -13.70
C LYS A 80 -9.14 -31.37 -14.15
N PHE A 81 -8.31 -32.40 -14.20
CA PHE A 81 -6.96 -32.37 -14.78
C PHE A 81 -7.01 -32.51 -16.31
#